data_AF-A0A845FCC8-F1
#
_entry.id   AF-A0A845FCC8-F1
#
_cell.length_a   1.000
_cell.length_b   1.000
_cell.length_c   1.000
_cell.angle_alpha   90.00
_cell.angle_beta   90.00
_cell.angle_gamma   90.00
#
_symmetry.space_group_name_H-M   'P 1'
#
loop_
_entity.id
_entity.type
_entity.pdbx_description
1 polymer ?
#
loop_
_entity_poly.entity_id
_entity_poly.type
_entity_poly.pdbx_seq_one_letter_code
_entity_poly.pdbx_strand_id
1 'polypeptide(L)'
;MNLQLIEVYIPDQHFESIDEKLKKYDHRSYWVSSESEERMLVRILVQKNEVEKILNYLEEVSNVVEGFETLLIPVQTYISKETIHEETKEEKEKEKEDDEEEKSRLLRASRHELMNAAEKNSHITMNYSLLILLSAIVATVGIIKDSEAVVIGAMVIAPMIGPVISVAFFAILGDYKGLGQSAVSSLYGVAIVLFISIAFGFFTDVGMENAQYLDRTKVTLIDIPLGVASGAAGALAFLNRLSGNLVGVMVAVALLPPSVAMGMSIGDGSMAAAYGAFLLVTVNIMSILLAAVSIFSISGIRPVRWEEVQRANVSRPLSIVFVIVIVLILAIVILEGQNII
;
A
#
# COMPACT_ATOMS: atom_id res chain seq x y z
N MET A 1 1.32 -23.58 5.76
CA MET A 1 -0.14 -23.65 5.49
C MET A 1 -0.76 -22.27 5.59
N ASN A 2 -1.68 -21.90 4.67
CA ASN A 2 -2.33 -20.58 4.64
C ASN A 2 -3.83 -20.73 4.89
N LEU A 3 -4.21 -20.89 6.16
CA LEU A 3 -5.59 -21.10 6.58
C LEU A 3 -6.21 -19.79 7.09
N GLN A 4 -7.50 -19.64 6.85
CA GLN A 4 -8.31 -18.56 7.41
C GLN A 4 -9.56 -19.16 8.04
N LEU A 5 -10.01 -18.56 9.15
CA LEU A 5 -11.24 -18.90 9.83
C LEU A 5 -12.29 -17.85 9.47
N ILE A 6 -13.41 -18.30 8.94
CA ILE A 6 -14.59 -17.48 8.68
C ILE A 6 -15.58 -17.75 9.82
N GLU A 7 -16.01 -16.72 10.53
CA GLU A 7 -17.12 -16.79 11.47
C GLU A 7 -18.33 -16.07 10.88
N VAL A 8 -19.50 -16.71 10.90
CA VAL A 8 -20.74 -16.18 10.35
C VAL A 8 -21.82 -16.27 11.40
N TYR A 9 -22.39 -15.13 11.77
CA TYR A 9 -23.55 -15.02 12.66
C TYR A 9 -24.79 -14.89 11.80
N ILE A 10 -25.65 -15.90 11.86
CA ILE A 10 -26.82 -16.07 11.00
C ILE A 10 -28.08 -16.02 11.87
N PRO A 11 -29.08 -15.18 11.54
CA PRO A 11 -30.39 -15.25 12.19
C PRO A 11 -31.02 -16.63 12.02
N ASP A 12 -31.59 -17.18 13.10
CA ASP A 12 -32.10 -18.57 13.15
C ASP A 12 -33.09 -18.89 12.00
N GLN A 13 -33.93 -17.91 11.64
CA GLN A 13 -34.93 -18.03 10.57
C GLN A 13 -34.35 -18.36 9.17
N HIS A 14 -33.09 -18.02 8.93
CA HIS A 14 -32.42 -18.22 7.65
C HIS A 14 -31.31 -19.28 7.70
N PHE A 15 -31.05 -19.84 8.88
CA PHE A 15 -29.93 -20.74 9.13
C PHE A 15 -29.89 -21.94 8.18
N GLU A 16 -30.99 -22.71 8.08
CA GLU A 16 -31.00 -23.94 7.27
C GLU A 16 -30.60 -23.69 5.81
N SER A 17 -31.15 -22.64 5.19
CA SER A 17 -30.89 -22.32 3.78
C SER A 17 -29.45 -21.89 3.50
N ILE A 18 -28.82 -21.25 4.48
CA ILE A 18 -27.46 -20.72 4.36
C ILE A 18 -26.44 -21.81 4.71
N ASP A 19 -26.69 -22.58 5.77
CA ASP A 19 -25.87 -23.72 6.20
C ASP A 19 -25.75 -24.78 5.09
N GLU A 20 -26.85 -25.13 4.41
CA GLU A 20 -26.82 -26.08 3.28
C GLU A 20 -25.93 -25.62 2.13
N LYS A 21 -25.84 -24.31 1.87
CA LYS A 21 -24.98 -23.76 0.83
C LYS A 21 -23.54 -23.64 1.31
N LEU A 22 -23.30 -23.27 2.57
CA LEU A 22 -21.96 -23.15 3.13
C LEU A 22 -21.24 -24.50 3.20
N LYS A 23 -21.94 -25.57 3.55
CA LYS A 23 -21.40 -26.94 3.58
C LYS A 23 -20.90 -27.46 2.22
N LYS A 24 -21.34 -26.86 1.11
CA LYS A 24 -20.92 -27.26 -0.25
C LYS A 24 -19.55 -26.73 -0.65
N TYR A 25 -19.07 -25.68 0.02
CA TYR A 25 -17.73 -25.17 -0.22
C TYR A 25 -16.68 -26.08 0.39
N ASP A 26 -15.51 -26.15 -0.24
CA ASP A 26 -14.38 -26.91 0.30
C ASP A 26 -13.89 -26.27 1.61
N HIS A 27 -13.78 -27.08 2.66
CA HIS A 27 -13.40 -26.63 3.99
C HIS A 27 -12.64 -27.72 4.73
N ARG A 28 -11.67 -27.30 5.56
CA ARG A 28 -10.92 -28.22 6.44
C ARG A 28 -11.73 -28.57 7.68
N SER A 29 -12.51 -27.64 8.20
CA SER A 29 -13.36 -27.87 9.35
C SER A 29 -14.58 -26.96 9.33
N TYR A 30 -15.68 -27.47 9.85
CA TYR A 30 -16.97 -26.80 9.90
C TYR A 30 -17.60 -27.02 11.27
N TRP A 31 -17.96 -25.95 11.95
CA TRP A 31 -18.62 -26.01 13.24
C TRP A 31 -19.87 -25.14 13.24
N VAL A 32 -20.89 -25.62 13.92
CA VAL A 32 -22.15 -24.90 14.14
C VAL A 32 -22.41 -24.87 15.63
N SER A 33 -22.73 -23.70 16.15
CA SER A 33 -23.17 -23.51 17.53
C SER A 33 -24.32 -22.51 17.58
N SER A 34 -25.18 -22.62 18.59
CA SER A 34 -26.13 -21.56 18.92
C SER A 34 -25.39 -20.48 19.71
N GLU A 35 -25.46 -19.23 19.24
CA GLU A 35 -24.89 -18.08 19.95
C GLU A 35 -25.95 -17.46 20.90
N SER A 36 -27.21 -17.43 20.45
CA SER A 36 -28.38 -17.01 21.24
C SER A 36 -29.64 -17.73 20.75
N GLU A 37 -30.80 -17.47 21.39
CA GLU A 37 -32.10 -17.99 20.92
C GLU A 37 -32.50 -17.48 19.52
N GLU A 38 -31.87 -16.41 19.03
CA GLU A 38 -32.20 -15.79 17.74
C GLU A 38 -31.07 -15.91 16.70
N ARG A 39 -29.88 -16.41 17.08
CA ARG A 39 -28.69 -16.43 16.23
C ARG A 39 -27.90 -17.73 16.32
N MET A 40 -27.50 -18.21 15.15
CA MET A 40 -26.61 -19.35 14.95
C MET A 40 -25.22 -18.85 14.51
N LEU A 41 -24.18 -19.44 15.06
CA LEU A 41 -22.78 -19.19 14.70
C LEU A 41 -22.26 -20.37 13.86
N VAL A 42 -21.78 -20.05 12.67
CA VAL A 42 -21.06 -20.98 11.80
C VAL A 42 -19.60 -20.58 11.75
N ARG A 43 -18.70 -21.53 12.04
CA ARG A 43 -17.26 -21.37 11.90
C ARG A 43 -16.73 -22.28 10.81
N ILE A 44 -16.02 -21.72 9.85
CA ILE A 44 -15.49 -22.45 8.70
C ILE A 44 -13.99 -22.21 8.60
N LEU A 45 -13.19 -23.26 8.77
CA LEU A 45 -11.76 -23.21 8.55
C LEU A 45 -11.45 -23.62 7.11
N VAL A 46 -10.87 -22.70 6.35
CA VAL A 46 -10.71 -22.84 4.90
C VAL A 46 -9.31 -22.47 4.45
N GLN A 47 -8.92 -23.02 3.30
CA GLN A 47 -7.71 -22.60 2.61
C GLN A 47 -7.95 -21.26 1.90
N LYS A 48 -6.90 -20.43 1.82
CA LYS A 48 -7.03 -19.06 1.30
C LYS A 48 -7.58 -18.95 -0.13
N ASN A 49 -7.40 -19.96 -0.98
CA ASN A 49 -7.98 -20.02 -2.33
C ASN A 49 -9.51 -20.16 -2.35
N GLU A 50 -10.11 -20.71 -1.31
CA GLU A 50 -11.56 -20.92 -1.21
C GLU A 50 -12.28 -19.80 -0.45
N VAL A 51 -11.53 -18.98 0.31
CA VAL A 51 -12.06 -17.86 1.11
C VAL A 51 -12.87 -16.89 0.25
N GLU A 52 -12.35 -16.50 -0.91
CA GLU A 52 -13.00 -15.49 -1.76
C GLU A 52 -14.36 -15.98 -2.30
N LYS A 53 -14.49 -17.27 -2.62
CA LYS A 53 -15.76 -17.86 -3.07
C LYS A 53 -16.82 -17.82 -1.97
N ILE A 54 -16.42 -18.16 -0.74
CA ILE A 54 -17.32 -18.17 0.41
C ILE A 54 -17.72 -16.74 0.78
N LEU A 55 -16.77 -15.81 0.85
CA LEU A 55 -17.06 -14.41 1.17
C LEU A 55 -17.98 -13.75 0.15
N ASN A 56 -17.79 -14.00 -1.16
CA ASN A 56 -18.70 -13.49 -2.20
C ASN A 56 -20.14 -13.96 -1.98
N TYR A 57 -20.32 -15.24 -1.62
CA TYR A 57 -21.64 -15.78 -1.32
C TYR A 57 -22.24 -15.18 -0.04
N LEU A 58 -21.45 -15.04 1.03
CA LEU A 58 -21.91 -14.42 2.27
C LEU A 58 -22.28 -12.95 2.08
N GLU A 59 -21.57 -12.23 1.21
CA GLU A 59 -21.88 -10.84 0.82
C GLU A 59 -23.21 -10.74 0.05
N GLU A 60 -23.48 -11.67 -0.88
CA GLU A 60 -24.78 -11.77 -1.55
C GLU A 60 -25.93 -11.98 -0.56
N VAL A 61 -25.71 -12.82 0.46
CA VAL A 61 -26.71 -13.10 1.50
C VAL A 61 -26.92 -11.91 2.42
N SER A 62 -25.84 -11.23 2.84
CA SER A 62 -25.93 -10.07 3.73
C SER A 62 -26.69 -8.88 3.13
N ASN A 63 -26.74 -8.80 1.80
CA ASN A 63 -27.53 -7.78 1.09
C ASN A 63 -29.05 -8.02 1.17
N VAL A 64 -29.47 -9.24 1.50
CA VAL A 64 -30.89 -9.65 1.51
C VAL A 64 -31.39 -9.87 2.94
N VAL A 65 -30.51 -10.29 3.85
CA VAL A 65 -30.86 -10.68 5.22
C VAL A 65 -30.25 -9.70 6.23
N GLU A 66 -31.10 -9.02 7.00
CA GLU A 66 -30.67 -8.16 8.11
C GLU A 66 -30.18 -8.97 9.33
N GLY A 67 -29.27 -8.39 10.11
CA GLY A 67 -28.73 -9.04 11.33
C GLY A 67 -27.68 -10.13 11.07
N PHE A 68 -27.17 -10.19 9.84
CA PHE A 68 -26.12 -11.10 9.41
C PHE A 68 -24.74 -10.46 9.59
N GLU A 69 -23.82 -11.13 10.29
CA GLU A 69 -22.46 -10.63 10.52
C GLU A 69 -21.43 -11.67 10.09
N THR A 70 -20.34 -11.25 9.45
CA THR A 70 -19.26 -12.14 9.01
C THR A 70 -17.91 -11.58 9.44
N LEU A 71 -17.08 -12.43 10.04
CA LEU A 71 -15.71 -12.12 10.45
C LEU A 71 -14.73 -13.02 9.70
N LEU A 72 -13.61 -12.44 9.28
CA LEU A 72 -12.49 -13.18 8.70
C LEU A 72 -11.29 -13.06 9.63
N ILE A 73 -10.84 -14.19 10.17
CA ILE A 73 -9.76 -14.28 11.14
C ILE A 73 -8.59 -15.04 10.51
N PRO A 74 -7.39 -14.44 10.37
CA PRO A 74 -6.22 -15.16 9.87
C PRO A 74 -5.73 -16.18 10.91
N VAL A 75 -5.54 -17.43 10.49
CA VAL A 75 -5.08 -18.51 11.37
C VAL A 75 -3.57 -18.68 11.18
N GLN A 76 -2.80 -18.36 12.22
CA GLN A 76 -1.33 -18.46 12.17
C GLN A 76 -0.86 -19.93 12.26
N THR A 77 -1.51 -20.72 13.12
CA THR A 77 -1.16 -22.13 13.35
C THR A 77 -2.43 -22.93 13.57
N TYR A 78 -2.50 -24.12 12.96
CA TYR A 78 -3.57 -25.10 13.14
C TYR A 78 -2.94 -26.47 13.31
N ILE A 79 -3.34 -27.21 14.34
CA ILE A 79 -2.77 -28.52 14.65
C ILE A 79 -3.89 -29.56 14.62
N SER A 80 -3.78 -30.55 13.74
CA SER A 80 -4.61 -31.75 13.73
C SER A 80 -3.72 -33.01 13.62
N LYS A 81 -4.28 -34.20 13.92
CA LYS A 81 -3.55 -35.48 13.74
C LYS A 81 -3.12 -35.71 12.28
N GLU A 82 -3.81 -35.11 11.32
CA GLU A 82 -3.50 -35.18 9.89
C GLU A 82 -2.36 -34.19 9.54
N THR A 83 -2.32 -33.02 10.17
CA THR A 83 -1.23 -32.03 9.99
C THR A 83 0.14 -32.58 10.40
N ILE A 84 0.19 -33.40 11.46
CA ILE A 84 1.43 -34.04 11.95
C ILE A 84 2.01 -35.03 10.91
N HIS A 85 1.17 -35.61 10.03
CA HIS A 85 1.61 -36.51 8.96
C HIS A 85 1.90 -35.79 7.64
N GLU A 86 1.27 -34.64 7.37
CA GLU A 86 1.59 -33.76 6.24
C GLU A 86 3.00 -33.14 6.41
N GLU A 87 3.39 -32.72 7.62
CA GLU A 87 4.73 -32.15 7.91
C GLU A 87 5.89 -33.11 7.54
N THR A 88 5.73 -34.42 7.74
CA THR A 88 6.77 -35.43 7.47
C THR A 88 6.93 -35.76 5.99
N LYS A 89 5.91 -35.47 5.15
CA LYS A 89 5.98 -35.63 3.69
C LYS A 89 6.45 -34.34 3.01
N GLU A 90 5.99 -33.18 3.48
CA GLU A 90 6.37 -31.88 2.92
C GLU A 90 7.88 -31.59 3.02
N GLU A 91 8.58 -32.05 4.07
CA GLU A 91 10.05 -31.87 4.18
C GLU A 91 10.85 -32.55 3.04
N LYS A 92 10.30 -33.57 2.37
CA LYS A 92 10.99 -34.28 1.27
C LYS A 92 10.63 -33.76 -0.12
N GLU A 93 9.52 -33.02 -0.25
CA GLU A 93 9.07 -32.42 -1.52
C GLU A 93 9.48 -30.93 -1.63
N LYS A 94 9.70 -30.24 -0.50
CA LYS A 94 10.14 -28.84 -0.41
C LYS A 94 11.45 -28.50 -1.15
N GLU A 95 12.37 -29.45 -1.35
CA GLU A 95 13.62 -29.18 -2.11
C GLU A 95 13.45 -29.14 -3.64
N LYS A 96 12.27 -29.48 -4.20
CA LYS A 96 12.09 -29.55 -5.67
C LYS A 96 10.94 -28.71 -6.24
N GLU A 97 10.00 -28.22 -5.43
CA GLU A 97 8.83 -27.45 -5.90
C GLU A 97 8.89 -25.93 -5.57
N ASP A 98 9.89 -25.48 -4.80
CA ASP A 98 10.00 -24.09 -4.33
C ASP A 98 10.12 -23.03 -5.45
N ASP A 99 10.47 -23.40 -6.69
CA ASP A 99 10.66 -22.43 -7.79
C ASP A 99 9.43 -22.22 -8.71
N GLU A 100 8.44 -23.12 -8.73
CA GLU A 100 7.30 -23.03 -9.70
C GLU A 100 5.92 -22.79 -9.07
N GLU A 101 5.63 -23.28 -7.85
CA GLU A 101 4.33 -23.02 -7.19
C GLU A 101 4.26 -21.64 -6.50
N GLU A 102 5.39 -21.07 -6.08
CA GLU A 102 5.49 -19.73 -5.47
C GLU A 102 5.03 -18.62 -6.45
N LYS A 103 5.04 -18.92 -7.75
CA LYS A 103 4.65 -18.03 -8.86
C LYS A 103 3.12 -17.90 -9.06
N SER A 104 2.31 -18.84 -8.59
CA SER A 104 0.85 -18.85 -8.84
C SER A 104 0.01 -18.45 -7.61
N ARG A 105 0.57 -18.58 -6.41
CA ARG A 105 -0.11 -18.31 -5.13
C ARG A 105 0.34 -17.00 -4.48
N LEU A 106 0.63 -15.95 -5.27
CA LEU A 106 0.76 -14.60 -4.72
C LEU A 106 -0.53 -14.25 -3.98
N LEU A 107 -0.39 -14.22 -2.66
CA LEU A 107 -1.39 -14.17 -1.62
C LEU A 107 -2.14 -12.83 -1.59
N ARG A 108 -2.84 -12.52 -2.67
CA ARG A 108 -3.62 -11.30 -2.83
C ARG A 108 -4.54 -11.09 -1.62
N ALA A 109 -4.40 -9.96 -0.94
CA ALA A 109 -5.31 -9.59 0.13
C ALA A 109 -6.72 -9.39 -0.43
N SER A 110 -7.74 -9.70 0.38
CA SER A 110 -9.10 -9.38 -0.01
C SER A 110 -9.25 -7.87 -0.21
N ARG A 111 -10.14 -7.46 -1.10
CA ARG A 111 -10.37 -6.03 -1.39
C ARG A 111 -10.73 -5.24 -0.13
N HIS A 112 -11.51 -5.83 0.78
CA HIS A 112 -11.91 -5.16 2.02
C HIS A 112 -10.71 -4.92 2.95
N GLU A 113 -9.78 -5.86 3.03
CA GLU A 113 -8.55 -5.68 3.79
C GLU A 113 -7.63 -4.64 3.15
N LEU A 114 -7.54 -4.60 1.82
CA LEU A 114 -6.80 -3.55 1.10
C LEU A 114 -7.43 -2.16 1.32
N MET A 115 -8.75 -2.08 1.34
CA MET A 115 -9.47 -0.85 1.68
C MET A 115 -9.13 -0.38 3.09
N ASN A 116 -9.28 -1.25 4.09
CA ASN A 116 -8.98 -0.91 5.48
C ASN A 116 -7.50 -0.52 5.66
N ALA A 117 -6.59 -1.18 4.95
CA ALA A 117 -5.17 -0.82 4.95
C ALA A 117 -4.92 0.56 4.31
N ALA A 118 -5.57 0.86 3.18
CA ALA A 118 -5.47 2.16 2.51
C ALA A 118 -6.06 3.29 3.37
N GLU A 119 -7.22 3.06 3.99
CA GLU A 119 -7.84 4.01 4.91
C GLU A 119 -6.92 4.31 6.09
N LYS A 120 -6.41 3.26 6.77
CA LYS A 120 -5.47 3.43 7.89
C LYS A 120 -4.22 4.22 7.50
N ASN A 121 -3.67 3.95 6.32
CA ASN A 121 -2.51 4.66 5.79
C ASN A 121 -2.82 6.10 5.34
N SER A 122 -4.09 6.44 5.09
CA SER A 122 -4.52 7.78 4.70
C SER A 122 -4.72 8.73 5.89
N HIS A 123 -4.72 8.24 7.13
CA HIS A 123 -4.91 9.09 8.32
C HIS A 123 -3.59 9.63 8.86
N ILE A 124 -3.56 10.93 9.14
CA ILE A 124 -2.48 11.56 9.91
C ILE A 124 -2.62 11.12 11.35
N THR A 125 -1.63 10.39 11.85
CA THR A 125 -1.55 9.96 13.25
C THR A 125 -0.35 10.59 13.94
N MET A 126 -0.39 10.72 15.26
CA MET A 126 0.75 11.24 16.01
C MET A 126 2.02 10.41 15.77
N ASN A 127 1.90 9.09 15.69
CA ASN A 127 3.02 8.20 15.40
C ASN A 127 3.61 8.47 14.00
N TYR A 128 2.76 8.64 12.99
CA TYR A 128 3.18 9.02 11.63
C TYR A 128 3.98 10.34 11.64
N SER A 129 3.46 11.38 12.30
CA SER A 129 4.14 12.68 12.39
C SER A 129 5.49 12.59 13.10
N LEU A 130 5.57 11.85 14.22
CA LEU A 130 6.80 11.68 14.99
C LEU A 130 7.87 10.90 14.20
N LEU A 131 7.49 9.82 13.52
CA LEU A 131 8.42 9.05 12.70
C LEU A 131 8.96 9.86 11.53
N ILE A 132 8.13 10.66 10.87
CA ILE A 132 8.58 11.56 9.80
C ILE A 132 9.49 12.65 10.34
N LEU A 133 9.16 13.26 11.48
CA LEU A 133 9.99 14.27 12.12
C LEU A 133 11.38 13.72 12.44
N LEU A 134 11.45 12.55 13.10
CA LEU A 134 12.71 11.91 13.44
C LEU A 134 13.50 11.51 12.19
N SER A 135 12.82 10.93 11.19
CA SER A 135 13.44 10.57 9.92
C SER A 135 13.99 11.79 9.18
N ALA A 136 13.26 12.91 9.15
CA ALA A 136 13.73 14.15 8.52
C ALA A 136 15.02 14.67 9.17
N ILE A 137 15.10 14.64 10.52
CA ILE A 137 16.32 15.02 11.24
C ILE A 137 17.47 14.10 10.87
N VAL A 138 17.27 12.77 10.93
CA VAL A 138 18.31 11.78 10.62
C VAL A 138 18.77 11.89 9.16
N ALA A 139 17.84 12.07 8.21
CA ALA A 139 18.15 12.24 6.80
C ALA A 139 18.94 13.53 6.53
N THR A 140 18.52 14.65 7.14
CA THR A 140 19.22 15.93 7.02
C THR A 140 20.66 15.81 7.55
N VAL A 141 20.83 15.23 8.75
CA VAL A 141 22.16 14.97 9.31
C VAL A 141 22.97 14.00 8.43
N GLY A 142 22.31 12.99 7.84
CA GLY A 142 22.93 12.05 6.91
C GLY A 142 23.49 12.73 5.67
N ILE A 143 22.74 13.65 5.05
CA ILE A 143 23.19 14.44 3.89
C ILE A 143 24.33 15.39 4.28
N ILE A 144 24.21 16.10 5.42
CA ILE A 144 25.27 17.00 5.91
C ILE A 144 26.58 16.24 6.15
N LYS A 145 26.49 15.00 6.65
CA LYS A 145 27.64 14.12 6.90
C LYS A 145 28.11 13.32 5.68
N ASP A 146 27.48 13.50 4.51
CA ASP A 146 27.73 12.73 3.29
C ASP A 146 27.68 11.20 3.52
N SER A 147 26.72 10.75 4.34
CA SER A 147 26.62 9.35 4.76
C SER A 147 25.37 8.67 4.19
N GLU A 148 25.56 7.94 3.09
CA GLU A 148 24.50 7.18 2.43
C GLU A 148 23.81 6.19 3.38
N ALA A 149 24.58 5.51 4.23
CA ALA A 149 24.04 4.54 5.19
C ALA A 149 23.07 5.18 6.21
N VAL A 150 23.36 6.41 6.66
CA VAL A 150 22.48 7.15 7.58
C VAL A 150 21.23 7.62 6.85
N VAL A 151 21.37 8.07 5.61
CA VAL A 151 20.24 8.47 4.76
C VAL A 151 19.32 7.28 4.47
N ILE A 152 19.87 6.09 4.19
CA ILE A 152 19.10 4.84 4.05
C ILE A 152 18.43 4.47 5.38
N GLY A 153 19.13 4.60 6.51
CA GLY A 153 18.55 4.37 7.84
C GLY A 153 17.34 5.27 8.10
N ALA A 154 17.40 6.54 7.68
CA ALA A 154 16.27 7.46 7.79
C ALA A 154 15.07 7.02 6.93
N MET A 155 15.30 6.51 5.71
CA MET A 155 14.25 6.00 4.83
C MET A 155 13.48 4.82 5.45
N VAL A 156 14.17 3.95 6.19
CA VAL A 156 13.55 2.81 6.90
C VAL A 156 12.55 3.30 7.96
N ILE A 157 12.83 4.43 8.60
CA ILE A 157 12.02 4.99 9.68
C ILE A 157 10.74 5.65 9.15
N ALA A 158 10.82 6.33 8.00
CA ALA A 158 9.74 7.17 7.48
C ALA A 158 8.62 6.37 6.77
N PRO A 159 7.38 6.36 7.29
CA PRO A 159 6.26 5.63 6.69
C PRO A 159 5.61 6.39 5.50
N MET A 160 6.39 6.98 4.59
CA MET A 160 5.85 7.82 3.51
C MET A 160 5.13 7.06 2.39
N ILE A 161 5.36 5.75 2.27
CA ILE A 161 4.73 4.90 1.25
C ILE A 161 3.23 4.77 1.42
N GLY A 162 2.78 4.59 2.66
CA GLY A 162 1.39 4.26 2.96
C GLY A 162 0.44 5.26 2.29
N PRO A 163 0.56 6.56 2.58
CA PRO A 163 -0.26 7.59 1.94
C PRO A 163 -0.15 7.61 0.41
N VAL A 164 1.07 7.51 -0.15
CA VAL A 164 1.30 7.60 -1.60
C VAL A 164 0.66 6.43 -2.36
N ILE A 165 0.83 5.20 -1.87
CA ILE A 165 0.19 4.02 -2.47
C ILE A 165 -1.33 4.05 -2.28
N SER A 166 -1.82 4.61 -1.16
CA SER A 166 -3.26 4.78 -0.91
C SER A 166 -3.89 5.77 -1.90
N VAL A 167 -3.19 6.84 -2.31
CA VAL A 167 -3.64 7.74 -3.39
C VAL A 167 -3.89 6.94 -4.67
N ALA A 168 -2.94 6.11 -5.10
CA ALA A 168 -3.07 5.30 -6.31
C ALA A 168 -4.22 4.28 -6.19
N PHE A 169 -4.40 3.68 -5.02
CA PHE A 169 -5.47 2.73 -4.74
C PHE A 169 -6.86 3.39 -4.83
N PHE A 170 -7.08 4.50 -4.12
CA PHE A 170 -8.36 5.22 -4.14
C PHE A 170 -8.67 5.84 -5.50
N ALA A 171 -7.65 6.25 -6.27
CA ALA A 171 -7.81 6.72 -7.64
C ALA A 171 -8.40 5.67 -8.59
N ILE A 172 -8.07 4.39 -8.39
CA ILE A 172 -8.64 3.27 -9.16
C ILE A 172 -10.05 2.92 -8.69
N LEU A 173 -10.30 3.01 -7.39
CA LEU A 173 -11.64 2.77 -6.85
C LEU A 173 -12.61 3.90 -7.16
N GLY A 174 -12.11 5.08 -7.53
CA GLY A 174 -12.92 6.28 -7.76
C GLY A 174 -13.42 6.94 -6.48
N ASP A 175 -12.75 6.69 -5.34
CA ASP A 175 -13.10 7.28 -4.05
C ASP A 175 -12.38 8.63 -3.86
N TYR A 176 -13.10 9.72 -4.16
CA TYR A 176 -12.57 11.08 -4.02
C TYR A 176 -12.22 11.46 -2.58
N LYS A 177 -12.95 10.93 -1.59
CA LYS A 177 -12.70 11.24 -0.18
C LYS A 177 -11.41 10.59 0.26
N GLY A 178 -11.25 9.29 -0.01
CA GLY A 178 -10.03 8.54 0.29
C GLY A 178 -8.81 9.07 -0.49
N LEU A 179 -8.99 9.44 -1.76
CA LEU A 179 -7.93 10.03 -2.59
C LEU A 179 -7.46 11.36 -2.01
N GLY A 180 -8.39 12.29 -1.73
CA GLY A 180 -8.07 13.60 -1.18
C GLY A 180 -7.41 13.49 0.19
N GLN A 181 -7.93 12.61 1.05
CA GLN A 181 -7.37 12.37 2.38
C GLN A 181 -5.94 11.80 2.31
N SER A 182 -5.71 10.81 1.44
CA SER A 182 -4.38 10.21 1.24
C SER A 182 -3.38 11.23 0.67
N ALA A 183 -3.83 12.09 -0.25
CA ALA A 183 -3.01 13.15 -0.83
C ALA A 183 -2.62 14.20 0.22
N VAL A 184 -3.58 14.62 1.06
CA VAL A 184 -3.32 15.54 2.17
C VAL A 184 -2.31 14.93 3.15
N SER A 185 -2.46 13.67 3.51
CA SER A 185 -1.51 12.99 4.42
C SER A 185 -0.11 12.87 3.82
N SER A 186 0.00 12.56 2.53
CA SER A 186 1.28 12.53 1.82
C SER A 186 1.94 13.92 1.81
N LEU A 187 1.20 14.96 1.45
CA LEU A 187 1.68 16.35 1.45
C LEU A 187 2.06 16.83 2.84
N TYR A 188 1.30 16.45 3.86
CA TYR A 188 1.61 16.75 5.25
C TYR A 188 2.95 16.12 5.68
N GLY A 189 3.21 14.87 5.29
CA GLY A 189 4.51 14.23 5.52
C GLY A 189 5.66 14.98 4.84
N VAL A 190 5.51 15.34 3.55
CA VAL A 190 6.50 16.15 2.82
C VAL A 190 6.69 17.51 3.50
N ALA A 191 5.62 18.15 3.97
CA ALA A 191 5.68 19.44 4.64
C ALA A 191 6.50 19.39 5.95
N ILE A 192 6.39 18.31 6.74
CA ILE A 192 7.24 18.12 7.93
C ILE A 192 8.71 18.01 7.51
N VAL A 193 9.01 17.20 6.48
CA VAL A 193 10.37 17.02 5.99
C VAL A 193 10.96 18.36 5.52
N LEU A 194 10.19 19.13 4.73
CA LEU A 194 10.58 20.45 4.27
C LEU A 194 10.79 21.41 5.44
N PHE A 195 9.89 21.45 6.42
CA PHE A 195 10.02 22.34 7.58
C PHE A 195 11.33 22.10 8.34
N ILE A 196 11.66 20.83 8.61
CA ILE A 196 12.91 20.46 9.29
C ILE A 196 14.12 20.81 8.42
N SER A 197 14.13 20.38 7.16
CA SER A 197 15.28 20.59 6.27
C SER A 197 15.52 22.07 5.92
N ILE A 198 14.47 22.89 5.80
CA ILE A 198 14.57 24.36 5.66
C ILE A 198 15.20 24.97 6.90
N ALA A 199 14.76 24.57 8.10
CA ALA A 199 15.34 25.07 9.33
C ALA A 199 16.84 24.76 9.41
N PHE A 200 17.25 23.54 9.05
CA PHE A 200 18.66 23.19 8.97
C PHE A 200 19.39 23.98 7.88
N GLY A 201 18.88 24.05 6.65
CA GLY A 201 19.49 24.81 5.57
C GLY A 201 19.67 26.30 5.90
N PHE A 202 18.73 26.88 6.66
CA PHE A 202 18.83 28.28 7.11
C PHE A 202 19.85 28.49 8.23
N PHE A 203 20.01 27.53 9.15
CA PHE A 203 20.93 27.65 10.29
C PHE A 203 22.31 27.05 10.03
N THR A 204 22.49 26.24 8.98
CA THR A 204 23.73 25.53 8.68
C THR A 204 24.09 25.60 7.19
N ASP A 205 25.18 26.30 6.86
CA ASP A 205 25.78 26.32 5.50
C ASP A 205 26.59 25.05 5.16
N VAL A 206 26.53 24.01 6.00
CA VAL A 206 27.41 22.83 5.89
C VAL A 206 26.71 21.74 5.08
N GLY A 207 27.40 21.19 4.07
CA GLY A 207 26.95 20.01 3.31
C GLY A 207 26.27 20.30 1.98
N MET A 208 26.19 21.56 1.56
CA MET A 208 25.60 21.99 0.27
C MET A 208 26.49 21.70 -0.96
N GLU A 209 27.71 21.21 -0.75
CA GLU A 209 28.66 20.84 -1.82
C GLU A 209 28.89 19.33 -1.92
N ASN A 210 28.28 18.56 -1.01
CA ASN A 210 28.48 17.11 -0.92
C ASN A 210 27.78 16.39 -2.09
N ALA A 211 28.35 15.25 -2.51
CA ALA A 211 27.79 14.44 -3.59
C ALA A 211 26.35 13.99 -3.26
N GLN A 212 26.09 13.58 -2.00
CA GLN A 212 24.75 13.18 -1.56
C GLN A 212 23.69 14.27 -1.68
N TYR A 213 24.08 15.55 -1.58
CA TYR A 213 23.17 16.67 -1.79
C TYR A 213 23.00 16.97 -3.29
N LEU A 214 24.11 17.13 -4.01
CA LEU A 214 24.10 17.51 -5.42
C LEU A 214 23.33 16.51 -6.30
N ASP A 215 23.49 15.21 -6.05
CA ASP A 215 22.79 14.14 -6.78
C ASP A 215 21.27 14.18 -6.56
N ARG A 216 20.79 14.90 -5.53
CA ARG A 216 19.37 15.05 -5.21
C ARG A 216 18.78 16.39 -5.65
N THR A 217 19.57 17.21 -6.33
CA THR A 217 19.15 18.51 -6.88
C THR A 217 19.04 18.51 -8.41
N LYS A 218 19.35 17.38 -9.06
CA LYS A 218 19.30 17.23 -10.51
C LYS A 218 18.35 16.10 -10.87
N VAL A 219 17.49 16.36 -11.84
CA VAL A 219 16.59 15.34 -12.39
C VAL A 219 17.23 14.73 -13.64
N THR A 220 17.21 13.40 -13.73
CA THR A 220 17.74 12.64 -14.86
C THR A 220 16.66 11.70 -15.39
N LEU A 221 16.71 11.37 -16.69
CA LEU A 221 15.77 10.41 -17.29
C LEU A 221 15.81 9.01 -16.63
N ILE A 222 16.92 8.66 -15.97
CA ILE A 222 17.10 7.39 -15.26
C ILE A 222 16.27 7.30 -13.97
N ASP A 223 15.79 8.43 -13.44
CA ASP A 223 14.95 8.47 -12.24
C ASP A 223 13.55 7.92 -12.51
N ILE A 224 13.07 7.97 -13.77
CA ILE A 224 11.76 7.44 -14.15
C ILE A 224 11.69 5.92 -13.98
N PRO A 225 12.60 5.10 -14.59
CA PRO A 225 12.65 3.66 -14.32
C PRO A 225 12.75 3.32 -12.83
N LEU A 226 13.54 4.08 -12.06
CA LEU A 226 13.67 3.87 -10.61
C LEU A 226 12.33 4.09 -9.90
N GLY A 227 11.67 5.22 -10.16
CA GLY A 227 10.35 5.52 -9.59
C GLY A 227 9.27 4.52 -10.00
N VAL A 228 9.28 4.08 -11.27
CA VAL A 228 8.35 3.06 -11.77
C VAL A 228 8.58 1.72 -11.07
N ALA A 229 9.83 1.27 -10.94
CA ALA A 229 10.16 0.02 -10.25
C ALA A 229 9.77 0.09 -8.76
N SER A 230 10.08 1.19 -8.07
CA SER A 230 9.70 1.40 -6.68
C SER A 230 8.18 1.43 -6.50
N GLY A 231 7.45 2.11 -7.38
CA GLY A 231 5.98 2.14 -7.33
C GLY A 231 5.34 0.78 -7.60
N ALA A 232 5.87 0.02 -8.56
CA ALA A 232 5.43 -1.34 -8.83
C ALA A 232 5.69 -2.26 -7.63
N ALA A 233 6.88 -2.20 -7.04
CA ALA A 233 7.22 -2.94 -5.83
C ALA A 233 6.30 -2.55 -4.66
N GLY A 234 6.05 -1.24 -4.47
CA GLY A 234 5.11 -0.69 -3.50
C GLY A 234 3.70 -1.25 -3.64
N ALA A 235 3.16 -1.23 -4.85
CA ALA A 235 1.83 -1.75 -5.13
C ALA A 235 1.73 -3.28 -4.98
N LEU A 236 2.74 -4.03 -5.45
CA LEU A 236 2.80 -5.48 -5.27
C LEU A 236 2.90 -5.87 -3.80
N ALA A 237 3.71 -5.17 -3.01
CA ALA A 237 3.82 -5.40 -1.58
C ALA A 237 2.52 -5.09 -0.84
N PHE A 238 1.84 -4.02 -1.24
CA PHE A 238 0.53 -3.66 -0.73
C PHE A 238 -0.50 -4.76 -1.03
N LEU A 239 -0.53 -5.29 -2.26
CA LEU A 239 -1.39 -6.41 -2.65
C LEU A 239 -1.10 -7.70 -1.88
N ASN A 240 0.18 -7.96 -1.61
CA ASN A 240 0.65 -9.23 -1.04
C ASN A 240 0.81 -9.19 0.49
N ARG A 241 0.49 -8.07 1.15
CA ARG A 241 0.64 -7.89 2.62
C ARG A 241 2.05 -8.15 3.12
N LEU A 242 3.05 -7.88 2.28
CA LEU A 242 4.44 -8.01 2.72
C LEU A 242 4.66 -7.05 3.88
N SER A 243 5.38 -7.52 4.91
CA SER A 243 5.76 -6.69 6.06
C SER A 243 6.46 -5.43 5.55
N GLY A 244 5.80 -4.29 5.71
CA GLY A 244 6.02 -3.06 4.97
C GLY A 244 7.37 -2.38 5.15
N ASN A 245 8.31 -2.98 5.88
CA ASN A 245 9.63 -2.39 6.13
C ASN A 245 10.55 -2.47 4.92
N LEU A 246 10.64 -3.61 4.21
CA LEU A 246 11.60 -3.75 3.12
C LEU A 246 11.20 -2.94 1.88
N VAL A 247 9.93 -3.00 1.52
CA VAL A 247 9.36 -2.17 0.44
C VAL A 247 9.26 -0.71 0.89
N GLY A 248 9.07 -0.52 2.20
CA GLY A 248 9.27 0.69 3.00
C GLY A 248 10.45 1.54 2.53
N VAL A 249 11.61 0.90 2.44
CA VAL A 249 12.87 1.55 2.09
C VAL A 249 12.88 1.97 0.62
N MET A 250 12.50 1.09 -0.32
CA MET A 250 12.71 1.31 -1.77
C MET A 250 11.93 2.50 -2.34
N VAL A 251 10.76 2.83 -1.79
CA VAL A 251 9.99 4.00 -2.23
C VAL A 251 10.33 5.24 -1.39
N ALA A 252 10.70 5.08 -0.12
CA ALA A 252 11.20 6.18 0.69
C ALA A 252 12.51 6.76 0.12
N VAL A 253 13.33 5.94 -0.56
CA VAL A 253 14.49 6.38 -1.37
C VAL A 253 14.14 7.50 -2.35
N ALA A 254 12.95 7.42 -2.96
CA ALA A 254 12.53 8.32 -4.01
C ALA A 254 11.88 9.61 -3.48
N LEU A 255 11.44 9.64 -2.21
CA LEU A 255 10.69 10.76 -1.63
C LEU A 255 11.50 11.53 -0.60
N LEU A 256 12.07 10.84 0.38
CA LEU A 256 12.63 11.48 1.56
C LEU A 256 13.89 12.29 1.22
N PRO A 257 14.95 11.74 0.59
CA PRO A 257 16.16 12.52 0.35
C PRO A 257 15.97 13.69 -0.63
N PRO A 258 15.25 13.55 -1.76
CA PRO A 258 14.95 14.70 -2.63
C PRO A 258 14.14 15.78 -1.91
N SER A 259 13.21 15.40 -1.01
CA SER A 259 12.47 16.39 -0.19
C SER A 259 13.37 17.11 0.82
N VAL A 260 14.32 16.40 1.44
CA VAL A 260 15.31 17.01 2.34
C VAL A 260 16.24 17.93 1.56
N ALA A 261 16.75 17.50 0.41
CA ALA A 261 17.60 18.34 -0.45
C ALA A 261 16.85 19.60 -0.89
N MET A 262 15.59 19.47 -1.33
CA MET A 262 14.73 20.61 -1.66
C MET A 262 14.60 21.60 -0.51
N GLY A 263 14.31 21.12 0.71
CA GLY A 263 14.17 22.01 1.86
C GLY A 263 15.49 22.65 2.29
N MET A 264 16.60 21.91 2.25
CA MET A 264 17.94 22.47 2.48
C MET A 264 18.24 23.57 1.46
N SER A 265 18.02 23.34 0.16
CA SER A 265 18.23 24.34 -0.89
C SER A 265 17.37 25.59 -0.71
N ILE A 266 16.12 25.44 -0.23
CA ILE A 266 15.25 26.57 0.10
C ILE A 266 15.82 27.36 1.29
N GLY A 267 16.30 26.66 2.33
CA GLY A 267 16.91 27.27 3.50
C GLY A 267 18.20 28.05 3.17
N ASP A 268 19.00 27.51 2.25
CA ASP A 268 20.24 28.10 1.72
C ASP A 268 19.99 29.34 0.83
N GLY A 269 18.78 29.47 0.29
CA GLY A 269 18.45 30.46 -0.73
C GLY A 269 18.86 30.08 -2.16
N SER A 270 19.40 28.87 -2.38
CA SER A 270 19.71 28.34 -3.70
C SER A 270 18.45 27.85 -4.43
N MET A 271 17.72 28.80 -5.01
CA MET A 271 16.46 28.53 -5.72
C MET A 271 16.62 27.62 -6.94
N ALA A 272 17.79 27.64 -7.58
CA ALA A 272 18.09 26.75 -8.71
C ALA A 272 18.17 25.28 -8.25
N ALA A 273 18.90 25.00 -7.17
CA ALA A 273 18.98 23.66 -6.59
C ALA A 273 17.63 23.20 -6.03
N ALA A 274 16.88 24.10 -5.38
CA ALA A 274 15.54 23.83 -4.88
C ALA A 274 14.58 23.44 -6.00
N TYR A 275 14.65 24.13 -7.15
CA TYR A 275 13.81 23.82 -8.30
C TYR A 275 14.14 22.46 -8.91
N GLY A 276 15.43 22.13 -9.07
CA GLY A 276 15.83 20.83 -9.56
C GLY A 276 15.44 19.67 -8.63
N ALA A 277 15.58 19.86 -7.31
CA ALA A 277 15.09 18.90 -6.30
C ALA A 277 13.56 18.76 -6.32
N PHE A 278 12.83 19.86 -6.53
CA PHE A 278 11.37 19.85 -6.69
C PHE A 278 10.93 19.04 -7.91
N LEU A 279 11.61 19.21 -9.06
CA LEU A 279 11.35 18.42 -10.26
C LEU A 279 11.62 16.94 -9.98
N LEU A 280 12.72 16.60 -9.29
CA LEU A 280 13.06 15.23 -8.93
C LEU A 280 11.99 14.58 -8.03
N VAL A 281 11.55 15.28 -6.97
CA VAL A 281 10.44 14.82 -6.10
C VAL A 281 9.18 14.57 -6.95
N THR A 282 8.87 15.48 -7.88
CA THR A 282 7.68 15.39 -8.72
C THR A 282 7.76 14.19 -9.68
N VAL A 283 8.88 13.99 -10.38
CA VAL A 283 9.10 12.81 -11.23
C VAL A 283 8.92 11.53 -10.44
N ASN A 284 9.52 11.47 -9.25
CA ASN A 284 9.46 10.28 -8.41
C ASN A 284 8.04 9.96 -7.97
N ILE A 285 7.30 10.94 -7.41
CA ILE A 285 5.89 10.75 -7.00
C ILE A 285 5.05 10.30 -8.19
N MET A 286 5.15 10.99 -9.32
CA MET A 286 4.33 10.70 -10.50
C MET A 286 4.64 9.32 -11.09
N SER A 287 5.92 8.93 -11.13
CA SER A 287 6.35 7.61 -11.59
C SER A 287 5.86 6.49 -10.65
N ILE A 288 5.93 6.72 -9.34
CA ILE A 288 5.41 5.79 -8.32
C ILE A 288 3.90 5.61 -8.49
N LEU A 289 3.15 6.71 -8.60
CA LEU A 289 1.70 6.68 -8.77
C LEU A 289 1.31 6.00 -10.09
N LEU A 290 1.98 6.30 -11.19
CA LEU A 290 1.72 5.69 -12.49
C LEU A 290 1.91 4.17 -12.44
N ALA A 291 3.01 3.71 -11.84
CA ALA A 291 3.30 2.30 -11.71
C ALA A 291 2.32 1.60 -10.77
N ALA A 292 2.00 2.21 -9.62
CA ALA A 292 1.03 1.64 -8.69
C ALA A 292 -0.36 1.51 -9.31
N VAL A 293 -0.82 2.54 -10.03
CA VAL A 293 -2.08 2.49 -10.78
C VAL A 293 -2.05 1.38 -11.83
N SER A 294 -0.94 1.25 -12.57
CA SER A 294 -0.79 0.20 -13.57
C SER A 294 -0.89 -1.20 -12.96
N ILE A 295 -0.17 -1.46 -11.85
CA ILE A 295 -0.19 -2.75 -11.14
C ILE A 295 -1.58 -3.08 -10.58
N PHE A 296 -2.24 -2.13 -9.92
CA PHE A 296 -3.58 -2.32 -9.38
C PHE A 296 -4.63 -2.56 -10.48
N SER A 297 -4.49 -1.87 -11.61
CA SER A 297 -5.34 -2.06 -12.80
C SER A 297 -5.16 -3.46 -13.41
N ILE A 298 -3.91 -3.89 -13.62
CA ILE A 298 -3.57 -5.22 -14.15
C ILE A 298 -4.04 -6.32 -13.21
N SER A 299 -3.90 -6.10 -11.90
CA SER A 299 -4.38 -7.05 -10.91
C SER A 299 -5.89 -7.22 -10.99
N GLY A 300 -6.66 -6.25 -11.50
CA GLY A 300 -8.11 -6.35 -11.61
C GLY A 300 -8.83 -5.97 -10.32
N ILE A 301 -8.24 -5.09 -9.51
CA ILE A 301 -8.99 -4.39 -8.47
C ILE A 301 -10.03 -3.53 -9.20
N ARG A 302 -11.30 -3.93 -9.13
CA ARG A 302 -12.41 -3.24 -9.79
C ARG A 302 -13.34 -2.61 -8.75
N PRO A 303 -13.93 -1.43 -9.04
CA PRO A 303 -14.97 -0.85 -8.21
C PRO A 303 -16.23 -1.73 -8.31
N VAL A 304 -16.62 -2.37 -7.22
CA VAL A 304 -17.94 -2.97 -7.06
C VAL A 304 -18.56 -2.32 -5.83
N ARG A 305 -19.54 -1.46 -6.07
CA ARG A 305 -20.48 -0.93 -5.09
C ARG A 305 -21.86 -1.22 -5.67
N TRP A 306 -22.58 -2.19 -5.14
CA TRP A 306 -23.94 -2.52 -5.56
C TRP A 306 -24.98 -1.51 -5.05
N GLU A 307 -24.67 -0.65 -4.08
CA GLU A 307 -25.60 0.37 -3.57
C GLU A 307 -25.51 1.75 -4.24
N GLU A 308 -24.70 1.92 -5.28
CA GLU A 308 -24.71 3.14 -6.11
C GLU A 308 -24.70 2.81 -7.61
N VAL A 309 -25.68 2.02 -8.08
CA VAL A 309 -25.94 1.76 -9.51
C VAL A 309 -26.24 3.06 -10.29
N GLN A 310 -26.35 4.23 -9.64
CA GLN A 310 -26.41 5.54 -10.30
C GLN A 310 -25.06 6.29 -10.40
N ARG A 311 -23.95 5.79 -9.82
CA ARG A 311 -22.59 6.38 -9.95
C ARG A 311 -21.56 5.48 -10.65
N ALA A 312 -21.97 4.33 -11.17
CA ALA A 312 -21.11 3.40 -11.91
C ALA A 312 -20.56 3.92 -13.26
N ASN A 313 -20.93 5.14 -13.69
CA ASN A 313 -20.39 5.80 -14.89
C ASN A 313 -19.26 6.81 -14.62
N VAL A 314 -18.86 7.05 -13.36
CA VAL A 314 -17.87 8.09 -13.01
C VAL A 314 -16.47 7.53 -12.69
N SER A 315 -16.33 6.26 -12.31
CA SER A 315 -15.02 5.71 -11.87
C SER A 315 -14.03 5.46 -13.02
N ARG A 316 -14.49 4.91 -14.15
CA ARG A 316 -13.65 4.70 -15.35
C ARG A 316 -13.07 5.99 -15.95
N PRO A 317 -13.87 7.04 -16.22
CA PRO A 317 -13.30 8.28 -16.75
C PRO A 317 -12.36 8.93 -15.73
N LEU A 318 -12.61 8.80 -14.42
CA LEU A 318 -11.75 9.40 -13.42
C LEU A 318 -10.36 8.76 -13.36
N SER A 319 -10.26 7.43 -13.32
CA SER A 319 -8.95 6.77 -13.31
C SER A 319 -8.17 7.07 -14.60
N ILE A 320 -8.85 7.20 -15.74
CA ILE A 320 -8.25 7.62 -17.01
C ILE A 320 -7.77 9.08 -16.92
N VAL A 321 -8.59 10.00 -16.42
CA VAL A 321 -8.20 11.41 -16.22
C VAL A 321 -7.02 11.51 -15.27
N PHE A 322 -7.00 10.74 -14.18
CA PHE A 322 -5.89 10.70 -13.23
C PHE A 322 -4.58 10.26 -13.90
N VAL A 323 -4.62 9.19 -14.70
CA VAL A 323 -3.46 8.74 -15.48
C VAL A 323 -3.02 9.80 -16.50
N ILE A 324 -3.97 10.42 -17.21
CA ILE A 324 -3.66 11.50 -18.18
C ILE A 324 -2.98 12.67 -17.46
N VAL A 325 -3.48 13.10 -16.30
CA VAL A 325 -2.88 14.17 -15.50
C VAL A 325 -1.45 13.80 -15.08
N ILE A 326 -1.23 12.58 -14.59
CA ILE A 326 0.11 12.09 -14.23
C ILE A 326 1.06 12.13 -15.44
N VAL A 327 0.62 11.64 -16.60
CA VAL A 327 1.43 11.61 -17.83
C VAL A 327 1.73 13.02 -18.32
N LEU A 328 0.77 13.94 -18.24
CA LEU A 328 0.98 15.36 -18.59
C LEU A 328 1.99 16.02 -17.65
N ILE A 329 1.89 15.79 -16.34
CA ILE A 329 2.87 16.31 -15.37
C ILE A 329 4.26 15.75 -15.65
N LEU A 330 4.39 14.45 -15.90
CA LEU A 330 5.67 13.85 -16.27
C LEU A 330 6.24 14.45 -17.55
N ALA A 331 5.42 14.63 -18.59
CA ALA A 331 5.86 15.24 -19.84
C ALA A 331 6.36 16.69 -19.63
N ILE A 332 5.63 17.50 -18.86
CA ILE A 332 6.03 18.87 -18.53
C ILE A 332 7.34 18.88 -17.75
N VAL A 333 7.46 18.03 -16.72
CA VAL A 333 8.65 17.98 -15.87
C VAL A 333 9.88 17.47 -16.62
N ILE A 334 9.72 16.54 -17.56
CA ILE A 334 10.81 16.07 -18.42
C ILE A 334 11.27 17.18 -19.37
N LEU A 335 10.33 17.92 -19.96
CA LEU A 335 10.64 19.04 -20.87
C LEU A 335 11.38 20.17 -20.12
N GLU A 336 10.93 20.53 -18.92
CA GLU A 336 11.61 21.51 -18.07
C GLU A 336 12.95 20.98 -17.54
N GLY A 337 13.00 19.70 -17.15
CA GLY A 337 14.21 19.06 -16.65
C GLY A 337 15.33 18.99 -17.69
N GLN A 338 15.01 18.79 -18.96
CA GLN A 338 15.98 18.82 -20.07
C GLN A 338 16.56 20.22 -20.32
N ASN A 339 15.86 21.29 -19.94
CA ASN A 339 16.35 22.67 -20.09
C ASN A 339 17.31 23.09 -18.96
N ILE A 340 17.43 22.30 -17.89
CA ILE A 340 18.25 22.60 -16.69
C ILE A 340 19.59 21.84 -16.72
N ILE A 341 19.77 20.90 -17.65
CA ILE A 341 20.98 20.08 -17.82
C ILE A 341 22.04 20.79 -18.66
#